data_AF-A0A4J1U320-F1
#
_entry.id   AF-A0A4J1U320-F1
#
_cell.length_a   1.000
_cell.length_b   1.000
_cell.length_c   1.000
_cell.angle_alpha   90.00
_cell.angle_beta   90.00
_cell.angle_gamma   90.00
#
_symmetry.space_group_name_H-M   'P 1'
#
loop_
_entity.id
_entity.type
_entity.pdbx_description
1 polymer ?
#
loop_
_entity_poly.entity_id
_entity_poly.type
_entity_poly.pdbx_seq_one_letter_code
_entity_poly.pdbx_strand_id
1 'polypeptide(L)' 'MEEFIDALEKEKDHLEKVIKVVSAGGKFLRLPYQKKSRSISENLKLISQNLDRLSCLYNQRGERKNDRQRTI' A
#
# COMPACT_ATOMS: atom_id res chain seq x y z
N MET A 1 8.13 -2.68 -13.05
CA MET A 1 8.81 -3.16 -11.83
C MET A 1 9.05 -1.97 -10.93
N GLU A 2 9.66 -0.90 -11.44
CA GLU A 2 9.81 0.39 -10.74
C GLU A 2 8.48 0.91 -10.16
N GLU A 3 7.40 0.98 -10.93
CA GLU A 3 6.08 1.41 -10.42
C GLU A 3 5.54 0.57 -9.23
N PHE A 4 5.89 -0.72 -9.15
CA PHE A 4 5.50 -1.57 -8.01
C PHE A 4 6.36 -1.28 -6.78
N ILE A 5 7.65 -1.02 -6.99
CA ILE A 5 8.58 -0.64 -5.92
C ILE A 5 8.16 0.72 -5.35
N ASP A 6 7.89 1.71 -6.20
CA ASP A 6 7.41 3.03 -5.79
C ASP A 6 6.10 2.96 -4.99
N ALA A 7 5.18 2.06 -5.40
CA ALA A 7 3.93 1.86 -4.67
C ALA A 7 4.18 1.23 -3.29
N LEU A 8 5.05 0.22 -3.20
CA LEU A 8 5.41 -0.41 -1.92
C LEU A 8 6.15 0.56 -0.99
N GLU A 9 7.03 1.42 -1.52
CA GLU A 9 7.70 2.46 -0.73
C GLU A 9 6.70 3.46 -0.15
N LYS A 10 5.68 3.86 -0.93
CA LYS A 10 4.60 4.74 -0.43
C LYS A 10 3.79 4.09 0.69
N GLU A 11 3.42 2.82 0.55
CA GLU A 11 2.68 2.09 1.60
C GLU A 11 3.55 1.91 2.86
N LYS A 12 4.86 1.67 2.71
CA LYS A 12 5.81 1.64 3.82
C LYS A 12 5.87 2.98 4.56
N ASP A 13 6.05 4.10 3.85
CA ASP A 13 6.08 5.44 4.45
C ASP A 13 4.76 5.78 5.16
N HIS A 14 3.62 5.37 4.59
CA HIS A 14 2.32 5.52 5.26
C HIS A 14 2.27 4.71 6.56
N LEU A 15 2.73 3.46 6.55
CA LEU A 15 2.77 2.63 7.76
C LEU A 15 3.71 3.20 8.82
N GLU A 16 4.88 3.72 8.45
CA GLU A 16 5.81 4.37 9.39
C GLU A 16 5.17 5.59 10.07
N LYS A 17 4.38 6.39 9.34
CA LYS A 17 3.62 7.50 9.93
C LYS A 17 2.54 7.03 10.90
N VAL A 18 1.86 5.94 10.59
CA VAL A 18 0.89 5.30 11.50
C VAL A 18 1.58 4.85 12.79
N ILE A 19 2.72 4.16 12.68
CA ILE A 19 3.49 3.69 13.84
C ILE A 19 3.89 4.88 14.72
N LYS A 20 4.43 5.96 14.15
CA LYS A 20 4.81 7.17 14.92
C LYS A 20 3.63 7.75 15.72
N VAL A 21 2.45 7.84 15.10
CA VAL A 21 1.24 8.34 15.79
C VAL A 21 0.84 7.41 16.93
N VAL A 22 0.81 6.10 16.69
CA VAL A 22 0.44 5.10 17.71
C VAL A 22 1.43 5.08 18.87
N SER A 23 2.74 5.16 18.59
CA SER A 23 3.79 5.23 19.61
C SER A 23 3.67 6.48 20.50
N ALA A 24 3.14 7.58 19.95
CA ALA A 24 2.84 8.80 20.71
C ALA A 24 1.48 8.76 21.44
N GLY A 25 0.74 7.63 21.40
CA GLY A 25 -0.59 7.48 21.99
C GLY A 25 -1.72 8.13 21.18
N GLY A 26 -1.45 8.54 19.94
CA GLY A 26 -2.42 9.16 19.04
C GLY A 26 -3.41 8.17 18.42
N LYS A 27 -4.64 8.64 18.19
CA LYS A 27 -5.74 7.82 17.62
C LYS A 27 -6.10 8.18 16.17
N PHE A 28 -5.57 9.28 15.67
CA PHE A 28 -5.89 9.83 14.36
C PHE A 28 -4.63 10.29 13.64
N LEU A 29 -4.57 10.05 12.33
CA LEU A 29 -3.51 10.51 11.45
C LEU A 29 -4.14 11.40 10.37
N ARG A 30 -3.54 12.58 10.15
CA ARG A 30 -3.83 13.46 9.02
C ARG A 30 -2.58 13.60 8.18
N LEU A 31 -2.62 13.06 6.97
CA LEU A 31 -1.53 13.23 6.01
C LEU A 31 -1.62 14.64 5.38
N PRO A 32 -0.49 15.21 4.89
CA PRO A 32 -0.46 16.59 4.39
C PRO A 32 -1.48 16.87 3.27
N TYR A 33 -1.76 15.88 2.42
CA TYR A 33 -2.71 15.96 1.32
C TYR A 33 -4.17 15.71 1.72
N GLN A 34 -4.44 15.36 2.98
CA GLN A 34 -5.78 15.05 3.45
C GLN A 34 -6.46 16.27 4.08
N LYS A 35 -7.70 16.53 3.65
CA LYS A 35 -8.56 17.57 4.25
C LYS A 35 -8.99 17.22 5.68
N LYS A 36 -9.22 15.94 5.97
CA LYS A 36 -9.67 15.44 7.29
C LYS A 36 -8.72 14.38 7.81
N SER A 37 -8.57 14.33 9.12
CA SER A 37 -7.90 13.22 9.80
C SER A 37 -8.71 11.93 9.65
N ARG A 38 -8.02 10.80 9.56
CA ARG A 38 -8.60 9.46 9.61
C ARG A 38 -8.18 8.77 10.89
N SER A 39 -9.02 7.89 11.42
CA SER A 39 -8.65 7.03 12.54
C SER A 39 -7.49 6.10 12.14
N ILE A 40 -6.72 5.63 13.13
CA ILE A 40 -5.66 4.64 12.86
C ILE A 40 -6.22 3.38 12.19
N SER A 41 -7.37 2.89 12.62
CA SER A 41 -8.02 1.71 12.02
C SER A 41 -8.38 1.93 10.54
N GLU A 42 -8.91 3.10 10.17
CA GLU A 42 -9.17 3.43 8.77
C GLU A 42 -7.88 3.50 7.94
N ASN A 43 -6.80 4.05 8.49
CA ASN A 43 -5.49 4.08 7.81
C ASN A 43 -4.96 2.66 7.57
N LEU A 44 -5.00 1.79 8.59
CA LEU A 44 -4.57 0.40 8.46
C LEU A 44 -5.41 -0.38 7.44
N LYS A 45 -6.74 -0.16 7.43
CA LYS A 45 -7.63 -0.77 6.44
C LYS A 45 -7.27 -0.35 5.01
N LEU A 46 -6.92 0.91 4.80
CA LEU A 46 -6.51 1.40 3.47
C LEU A 46 -5.18 0.79 3.02
N ILE A 47 -4.18 0.75 3.90
CA ILE A 47 -2.88 0.11 3.59
C ILE A 47 -3.10 -1.35 3.20
N SER A 48 -3.88 -2.10 3.98
CA SER A 48 -4.22 -3.49 3.65
C SER A 48 -4.85 -3.62 2.27
N GLN A 49 -5.87 -2.80 1.97
CA GLN A 49 -6.55 -2.83 0.67
C GLN A 49 -5.62 -2.48 -0.51
N ASN A 50 -4.68 -1.55 -0.30
CA ASN A 50 -3.71 -1.19 -1.32
C ASN A 50 -2.71 -2.32 -1.57
N LEU A 51 -2.21 -2.95 -0.50
CA LEU A 51 -1.33 -4.12 -0.61
C LEU A 51 -2.01 -5.31 -1.29
N ASP A 52 -3.28 -5.58 -0.98
CA ASP A 52 -4.07 -6.62 -1.66
C ASP A 52 -4.17 -6.35 -3.16
N ARG A 53 -4.45 -5.08 -3.54
CA ARG A 53 -4.50 -4.67 -4.95
C ARG A 53 -3.15 -4.82 -5.65
N LEU A 54 -2.06 -4.43 -4.99
CA LEU A 54 -0.71 -4.57 -5.52
C LEU A 54 -0.34 -6.05 -5.72
N SER A 55 -0.70 -6.91 -4.76
CA SER A 55 -0.52 -8.36 -4.87
C SER A 55 -1.25 -8.93 -6.09
N CYS A 56 -2.54 -8.59 -6.26
CA CYS A 56 -3.33 -9.00 -7.41
C CYS A 56 -2.69 -8.55 -8.75
N LEU A 57 -2.28 -7.29 -8.84
CA LEU A 57 -1.67 -6.74 -10.06
C LEU A 57 -0.32 -7.39 -10.37
N TYR A 58 0.49 -7.68 -9.35
CA TYR A 58 1.78 -8.34 -9.51
C TYR A 58 1.59 -9.76 -10.06
N ASN A 59 0.67 -10.52 -9.48
CA ASN A 59 0.38 -11.90 -9.89
C ASN A 59 -0.20 -11.97 -11.31
N GLN A 60 -1.15 -11.11 -11.67
CA GLN A 60 -1.69 -11.02 -13.04
C GLN A 60 -0.62 -10.63 -14.09
N ARG A 61 0.39 -9.85 -13.70
CA ARG A 61 1.52 -9.52 -14.57
C ARG A 61 2.49 -10.69 -14.71
N GLY A 62 2.61 -11.54 -13.69
CA GLY A 62 3.35 -12.81 -13.74
C GLY A 62 2.71 -13.83 -14.67
N GLU A 63 1.39 -14.02 -14.59
CA GLU A 63 0.67 -14.99 -15.42
C GLU A 63 0.73 -14.65 -16.92
N ARG A 64 0.53 -13.37 -17.29
CA ARG A 64 0.69 -12.93 -18.69
C ARG A 64 2.08 -13.12 -19.27
N LYS A 65 3.13 -13.18 -18.44
CA LYS A 65 4.49 -13.47 -18.90
C LYS A 65 4.68 -14.97 -19.16
N ASN A 66 4.10 -15.82 -18.31
CA ASN A 66 4.17 -17.28 -18.47
C ASN A 66 3.41 -17.76 -19.71
N ASP A 67 2.26 -17.16 -20.02
CA ASP A 67 1.46 -17.52 -21.22
C ASP A 67 2.22 -17.25 -22.53
N ARG A 68 2.96 -16.13 -22.58
CA ARG A 68 3.79 -15.77 -23.75
C ARG A 68 4.99 -16.71 -23.94
N GLN A 69 5.50 -17.31 -22.87
CA GLN A 69 6.60 -18.27 -22.94
C GLN A 69 6.15 -19.69 -23.33
N ARG A 70 4.88 -20.03 -23.12
CA ARG A 70 4.31 -21.34 -23.54
C ARG A 70 3.89 -21.42 -25.00
N THR A 71 3.86 -20.31 -25.72
CA THR A 71 3.42 -20.25 -27.13
C THR A 71 4.59 -20.26 -28.12
N ILE A 72 5.79 -20.68 -27.68
CA ILE A 72 7.02 -20.77 -28.49
C ILE A 72 7.53 -22.21 -28.43
#